data_AF-A0A2Z2HRM4-F1
#
_entry.id   AF-A0A2Z2HRM4-F1
#
_cell.length_a   1.000
_cell.length_b   1.000
_cell.length_c   1.000
_cell.angle_alpha   90.00
_cell.angle_beta   90.00
_cell.angle_gamma   90.00
#
_symmetry.space_group_name_H-M   'P 1'
#
loop_
_entity.id
_entity.type
_entity.pdbx_description
1 polymer ?
#
loop_
_entity_poly.entity_id
_entity_poly.type
_entity_poly.pdbx_seq_one_letter_code
_entity_poly.pdbx_strand_id
1 'polypeptide(L)'
;MGFIKAKYFAFFFMLVLLTSGIPFNANNDGEILPTADAAVKAPNNGNKIFFCENNPIKKTEYNKPHMKPQDYMSKCKERTDGYSWGSRIYVLLWAPGFNTDPHKLDELGTDSTGSQGLITVNSRDGTARSDSSSKCNPFIETGKDHGLFYGSIKLRGFSTTVNDDGVRMYGGDRCEGNAWKAQGTLDDGVLGVESGQDGGITMNFEYAENKVMSKSATHTWRIADFNFDKEEYTMDDTATVTIRDLDGLRYPFDKRTGYQMHIWSDTDQGGVEVNAYWKPNFRGTPQMHGDYPVKITFIDPDRRESTVRELYYKSGGSQVELKVSPGDNIYAEYYDRTLPQPYSTEDKLKLNAIATITEGSQTGVIVVNPPVIEKDDLLAKQFAFTKYTSGGEYLVSVWWDNWEWWTNQPTANSDNAINISIVDGMTEKPIGDVSYNLNVSTDGTSVVEKQHDYTRTDVIDFSIENNGLIEVLLSDLGETTEPLKFKFMVDSELQPNAPFTQISE
;
A
#
# COMPACT_ATOMS: atom_id res chain seq x y z
N MET A 1 34.03 59.19 -13.15
CA MET A 1 35.28 58.78 -12.47
C MET A 1 35.15 59.18 -11.00
N GLY A 2 35.32 58.25 -10.06
CA GLY A 2 35.27 58.52 -8.60
C GLY A 2 33.98 58.04 -7.92
N PHE A 3 33.91 56.78 -7.49
CA PHE A 3 34.23 56.28 -6.14
C PHE A 3 33.22 56.66 -5.04
N ILE A 4 32.33 55.72 -4.67
CA ILE A 4 31.80 55.62 -3.30
C ILE A 4 31.76 54.15 -2.85
N LYS A 5 32.65 53.87 -1.88
CA LYS A 5 32.64 52.91 -0.77
C LYS A 5 31.61 51.76 -0.77
N ALA A 6 32.11 50.52 -0.83
CA ALA A 6 31.48 49.36 -0.20
C ALA A 6 32.37 48.84 0.94
N LYS A 7 31.74 48.61 2.09
CA LYS A 7 32.35 48.15 3.34
C LYS A 7 32.73 46.67 3.26
N TYR A 8 33.88 46.34 3.82
CA TYR A 8 34.31 45.00 4.18
C TYR A 8 33.36 44.40 5.23
N PHE A 9 32.92 43.16 5.01
CA PHE A 9 32.73 42.17 6.06
C PHE A 9 33.16 40.81 5.49
N ALA A 10 34.24 40.28 6.05
CA ALA A 10 34.74 38.95 5.80
C ALA A 10 33.82 37.94 6.49
N PHE A 11 33.28 36.97 5.75
CA PHE A 11 32.65 35.80 6.34
C PHE A 11 33.67 34.66 6.43
N PHE A 12 33.82 34.16 7.64
CA PHE A 12 34.58 32.98 8.00
C PHE A 12 34.15 31.77 7.15
N PHE A 13 35.14 31.05 6.62
CA PHE A 13 34.98 29.69 6.13
C PHE A 13 34.57 28.80 7.32
N MET A 14 33.32 28.36 7.36
CA MET A 14 32.91 27.20 8.16
C MET A 14 32.67 26.05 7.19
N LEU A 15 33.64 25.14 7.17
CA LEU A 15 33.57 23.86 6.49
C LEU A 15 32.48 23.03 7.17
N VAL A 16 31.25 23.08 6.64
CA VAL A 16 30.19 22.16 7.03
C VAL A 16 30.40 20.89 6.21
N LEU A 17 30.96 19.86 6.86
CA LEU A 17 30.86 18.47 6.43
C LEU A 17 29.37 18.11 6.41
N LEU A 18 28.74 18.21 5.24
CA LEU A 18 27.44 17.60 4.99
C LEU A 18 27.65 16.08 4.91
N THR A 19 27.52 15.41 6.06
CA THR A 19 27.23 13.98 6.10
C THR A 19 25.83 13.80 5.53
N SER A 20 25.74 13.46 4.25
CA SER A 20 24.51 13.04 3.60
C SER A 20 24.02 11.77 4.29
N GLY A 21 22.97 11.89 5.11
CA GLY A 21 22.18 10.76 5.58
C GLY A 21 21.55 10.07 4.38
N ILE A 22 22.14 8.94 4.00
CA ILE A 22 21.53 7.96 3.09
C ILE A 22 20.47 7.24 3.91
N PRO A 23 19.19 7.20 3.51
CA PRO A 23 18.26 6.22 4.07
C PRO A 23 18.71 4.84 3.59
N PHE A 24 19.44 4.13 4.44
CA PHE A 24 19.73 2.71 4.32
C PHE A 24 18.44 1.95 4.63
N ASN A 25 17.69 1.58 3.60
CA ASN A 25 16.80 0.44 3.70
C ASN A 25 16.80 -0.35 2.39
N ALA A 26 17.97 -0.95 2.13
CA ALA A 26 18.11 -2.11 1.30
C ALA A 26 18.68 -3.21 2.20
N ASN A 27 18.05 -4.37 2.18
CA ASN A 27 18.55 -5.60 2.78
C ASN A 27 19.83 -5.99 2.02
N ASN A 28 20.96 -5.37 2.37
CA ASN A 28 22.27 -5.79 1.94
C ASN A 28 22.81 -6.68 3.07
N ASP A 29 22.52 -7.98 2.97
CA ASP A 29 23.41 -8.96 3.56
C ASP A 29 24.79 -8.67 2.95
N GLY A 30 25.73 -8.29 3.82
CA GLY A 30 27.04 -7.82 3.43
C GLY A 30 27.85 -8.94 2.79
N GLU A 31 27.65 -9.12 1.49
CA GLU A 31 28.63 -9.55 0.49
C GLU A 31 28.01 -9.27 -0.88
N ILE A 32 28.66 -8.38 -1.64
CA ILE A 32 28.33 -7.99 -3.01
C ILE A 32 27.11 -7.06 -3.10
N LEU A 33 27.39 -5.75 -3.20
CA LEU A 33 26.49 -4.75 -3.78
C LEU A 33 25.81 -5.39 -5.02
N PRO A 34 24.48 -5.30 -5.20
CA PRO A 34 23.94 -5.40 -6.54
C PRO A 34 24.44 -4.15 -7.26
N THR A 35 25.65 -4.26 -7.81
CA THR A 35 26.17 -3.42 -8.87
C THR A 35 24.99 -3.19 -9.79
N ALA A 36 24.78 -1.93 -10.15
CA ALA A 36 23.92 -1.56 -11.26
C ALA A 36 24.42 -2.25 -12.53
N ASP A 37 24.04 -3.52 -12.65
CA ASP A 37 24.33 -4.45 -13.70
C ASP A 37 23.08 -5.30 -13.88
N ALA A 38 21.98 -4.59 -14.18
CA ALA A 38 21.15 -5.03 -15.28
C ALA A 38 21.89 -4.80 -16.62
N ALA A 39 23.14 -5.29 -16.73
CA ALA A 39 23.68 -5.83 -17.96
C ALA A 39 23.03 -7.20 -18.21
N VAL A 40 21.70 -7.23 -18.21
CA VAL A 40 20.99 -8.21 -19.02
C VAL A 40 21.43 -7.88 -20.44
N LYS A 41 22.31 -8.70 -21.01
CA LYS A 41 22.57 -8.73 -22.44
C LYS A 41 21.25 -9.09 -23.13
N ALA A 42 20.37 -8.11 -23.26
CA ALA A 42 19.25 -8.18 -24.18
C ALA A 42 19.87 -8.18 -25.58
N PRO A 43 19.60 -9.19 -26.42
CA PRO A 43 20.08 -9.18 -27.78
C PRO A 43 19.41 -8.01 -28.53
N ASN A 44 20.18 -6.92 -28.70
CA ASN A 44 20.17 -5.97 -29.83
C ASN A 44 19.13 -4.83 -29.98
N ASN A 45 18.53 -4.23 -28.93
CA ASN A 45 17.60 -3.09 -29.16
C ASN A 45 17.46 -1.99 -28.09
N GLY A 46 17.82 -2.22 -26.82
CA GLY A 46 17.79 -1.18 -25.78
C GLY A 46 16.41 -0.74 -25.25
N ASN A 47 15.27 -1.17 -25.81
CA ASN A 47 13.91 -0.80 -25.34
C ASN A 47 13.49 -1.53 -24.04
N LYS A 48 12.66 -0.90 -23.18
CA LYS A 48 12.14 -1.49 -21.90
C LYS A 48 10.72 -1.02 -21.57
N ILE A 49 9.89 -1.88 -20.97
CA ILE A 49 8.57 -1.53 -20.41
C ILE A 49 8.65 -1.63 -18.88
N PHE A 50 8.17 -0.60 -18.20
CA PHE A 50 8.03 -0.54 -16.75
C PHE A 50 6.56 -0.47 -16.39
N PHE A 51 6.11 -1.30 -15.46
CA PHE A 51 4.78 -1.23 -14.87
C PHE A 51 4.92 -0.70 -13.46
N CYS A 52 4.36 0.47 -13.19
CA CYS A 52 4.46 1.15 -11.91
C CYS A 52 3.10 1.10 -11.19
N GLU A 53 3.09 0.74 -9.91
CA GLU A 53 1.90 0.88 -9.06
C GLU A 53 1.59 2.34 -8.71
N ASN A 54 2.62 3.19 -8.70
CA ASN A 54 2.48 4.61 -8.46
C ASN A 54 2.54 5.41 -9.77
N ASN A 55 1.98 6.63 -9.75
CA ASN A 55 2.21 7.56 -10.85
C ASN A 55 3.64 8.16 -10.71
N PRO A 56 4.59 7.84 -11.61
CA PRO A 56 5.94 8.38 -11.53
C PRO A 56 6.03 9.85 -11.97
N ILE A 57 4.96 10.42 -12.55
CA ILE A 57 4.93 11.78 -13.10
C ILE A 57 3.96 12.67 -12.32
N LYS A 58 4.50 13.62 -11.57
CA LYS A 58 3.72 14.76 -11.08
C LYS A 58 3.50 15.73 -12.24
N LYS A 59 2.26 16.17 -12.46
CA LYS A 59 1.93 17.13 -13.55
C LYS A 59 2.78 18.40 -13.51
N THR A 60 3.14 18.87 -12.32
CA THR A 60 4.00 20.04 -12.12
C THR A 60 5.45 19.82 -12.53
N GLU A 61 5.90 18.57 -12.62
CA GLU A 61 7.25 18.14 -12.98
C GLU A 61 7.34 17.62 -14.43
N TYR A 62 6.20 17.39 -15.09
CA TYR A 62 6.15 16.94 -16.48
C TYR A 62 6.80 17.96 -17.45
N ASN A 63 7.59 17.45 -18.41
CA ASN A 63 8.29 18.22 -19.43
C ASN A 63 9.07 19.43 -18.89
N LYS A 64 9.75 19.24 -17.75
CA LYS A 64 10.62 20.27 -17.17
C LYS A 64 12.06 20.09 -17.63
N PRO A 65 12.78 21.17 -18.00
CA PRO A 65 14.15 21.06 -18.53
C PRO A 65 15.18 20.39 -17.62
N HIS A 66 14.95 20.38 -16.30
CA HIS A 66 15.84 19.75 -15.33
C HIS A 66 15.55 18.27 -15.10
N MET A 67 14.39 17.79 -15.53
CA MET A 67 13.98 16.39 -15.35
C MET A 67 14.57 15.56 -16.49
N LYS A 68 15.26 14.49 -16.15
CA LYS A 68 15.82 13.51 -17.08
C LYS A 68 14.97 12.24 -17.09
N PRO A 69 15.08 11.38 -18.12
CA PRO A 69 14.42 10.08 -18.15
C PRO A 69 14.64 9.25 -16.88
N GLN A 70 15.87 9.24 -16.35
CA GLN A 70 16.25 8.49 -15.16
C GLN A 70 15.52 8.98 -13.90
N ASP A 71 15.19 10.27 -13.83
CA ASP A 71 14.46 10.83 -12.69
C ASP A 71 13.03 10.29 -12.63
N TYR A 72 12.37 10.11 -13.79
CA TYR A 72 11.05 9.49 -13.84
C TYR A 72 11.11 7.98 -13.60
N MET A 73 12.11 7.29 -14.17
CA MET A 73 12.31 5.86 -13.95
C MET A 73 12.57 5.54 -12.47
N SER A 74 13.41 6.33 -11.79
CA SER A 74 13.70 6.13 -10.36
C SER A 74 12.48 6.35 -9.45
N LYS A 75 11.48 7.11 -9.92
CA LYS A 75 10.21 7.31 -9.22
C LYS A 75 9.20 6.20 -9.49
N CYS A 76 9.44 5.31 -10.45
CA CYS A 76 8.58 4.16 -10.71
C CYS A 76 8.83 3.08 -9.64
N LYS A 77 7.83 2.84 -8.80
CA LYS A 77 7.76 1.64 -7.96
C LYS A 77 7.21 0.52 -8.83
N GLU A 78 8.12 -0.29 -9.37
CA GLU A 78 7.73 -1.38 -10.25
C GLU A 78 6.93 -2.44 -9.50
N ARG A 79 5.82 -2.88 -10.12
CA ARG A 79 4.98 -3.95 -9.60
C ARG A 79 4.32 -4.71 -10.75
N THR A 80 4.16 -6.01 -10.57
CA THR A 80 3.56 -6.91 -11.57
C THR A 80 2.46 -7.80 -11.01
N ASP A 81 2.08 -7.63 -9.75
CA ASP A 81 1.04 -8.43 -9.09
C ASP A 81 0.23 -7.59 -8.10
N GLY A 82 -0.81 -8.19 -7.49
CA GLY A 82 -1.60 -7.58 -6.42
C GLY A 82 -2.44 -6.36 -6.82
N TYR A 83 -2.58 -6.11 -8.13
CA TYR A 83 -3.51 -5.10 -8.64
C TYR A 83 -4.96 -5.53 -8.39
N SER A 84 -5.81 -4.55 -8.10
CA SER A 84 -7.27 -4.74 -8.11
C SER A 84 -7.81 -4.58 -9.54
N TRP A 85 -8.89 -5.28 -9.89
CA TRP A 85 -9.63 -5.14 -11.17
C TRP A 85 -10.05 -3.71 -11.55
N GLY A 86 -10.16 -2.77 -10.59
CA GLY A 86 -10.45 -1.34 -10.83
C GLY A 86 -9.21 -0.45 -10.89
N SER A 87 -8.00 -1.03 -10.80
CA SER A 87 -6.74 -0.30 -10.65
C SER A 87 -6.25 0.33 -11.96
N ARG A 88 -5.14 1.07 -11.86
CA ARG A 88 -4.48 1.69 -13.01
C ARG A 88 -3.00 1.33 -13.01
N ILE A 89 -2.53 0.64 -14.04
CA ILE A 89 -1.12 0.35 -14.21
C ILE A 89 -0.50 1.54 -14.93
N TYR A 90 0.40 2.25 -14.26
CA TYR A 90 1.18 3.31 -14.90
C TYR A 90 2.31 2.67 -15.70
N VAL A 91 2.58 3.20 -16.89
CA VAL A 91 3.53 2.61 -17.80
C VAL A 91 4.58 3.64 -18.19
N LEU A 92 5.84 3.28 -18.00
CA LEU A 92 6.95 3.95 -18.69
C LEU A 92 7.47 3.01 -19.79
N LEU A 93 7.59 3.54 -21.00
CA LEU A 93 8.11 2.84 -22.16
C LEU A 93 9.39 3.54 -22.60
N TRP A 94 10.52 2.89 -22.33
CA TRP A 94 11.82 3.33 -22.83
C TRP A 94 11.96 2.85 -24.28
N ALA A 95 11.87 3.79 -25.22
CA ALA A 95 11.88 3.53 -26.65
C ALA A 95 12.65 4.64 -27.38
N PRO A 96 13.96 4.78 -27.16
CA PRO A 96 14.75 5.91 -27.69
C PRO A 96 14.77 5.99 -29.22
N GLY A 97 14.56 4.86 -29.93
CA GLY A 97 14.43 4.86 -31.39
C GLY A 97 13.19 5.56 -31.93
N PHE A 98 12.26 5.97 -31.05
CA PHE A 98 11.03 6.68 -31.40
C PHE A 98 11.07 8.16 -31.01
N ASN A 99 12.16 8.64 -30.42
CA ASN A 99 12.43 10.06 -30.27
C ASN A 99 12.94 10.59 -31.62
N THR A 100 12.07 11.27 -32.37
CA THR A 100 12.32 11.69 -33.75
C THR A 100 12.57 13.19 -33.90
N ASP A 101 12.05 14.01 -32.97
CA ASP A 101 12.22 15.46 -32.99
C ASP A 101 12.75 15.96 -31.64
N PRO A 102 14.04 16.34 -31.54
CA PRO A 102 14.64 16.78 -30.27
C PRO A 102 14.07 18.12 -29.76
N HIS A 103 13.20 18.78 -30.52
CA HIS A 103 12.59 20.06 -30.18
C HIS A 103 11.10 19.97 -29.86
N LYS A 104 10.48 18.81 -30.06
CA LYS A 104 9.07 18.55 -29.73
C LYS A 104 8.94 17.36 -28.78
N LEU A 105 7.72 17.15 -28.30
CA LEU A 105 7.36 15.93 -27.60
C LEU A 105 6.85 14.96 -28.65
N ASP A 106 7.42 13.76 -28.68
CA ASP A 106 6.93 12.70 -29.53
C ASP A 106 5.75 11.95 -28.89
N GLU A 107 4.93 11.34 -29.74
CA GLU A 107 3.74 10.56 -29.35
C GLU A 107 3.83 9.15 -29.94
N LEU A 108 3.28 8.16 -29.24
CA LEU A 108 3.28 6.76 -29.65
C LEU A 108 1.91 6.08 -29.54
N GLY A 109 1.70 5.09 -30.42
CA GLY A 109 0.54 4.20 -30.37
C GLY A 109 -0.73 4.74 -31.04
N THR A 110 -0.67 5.81 -31.84
CA THR A 110 -1.85 6.39 -32.51
C THR A 110 -1.99 6.00 -33.98
N ASP A 111 -0.96 5.40 -34.59
CA ASP A 111 -0.96 5.03 -36.01
C ASP A 111 -1.28 3.55 -36.23
N SER A 112 -2.39 3.28 -36.90
CA SER A 112 -2.86 1.93 -37.25
C SER A 112 -2.30 1.39 -38.57
N THR A 113 -1.54 2.20 -39.31
CA THR A 113 -1.03 1.89 -40.65
C THR A 113 0.47 1.59 -40.71
N GLY A 114 1.17 1.83 -39.61
CA GLY A 114 2.53 1.35 -39.37
C GLY A 114 3.63 2.32 -39.78
N SER A 115 4.08 3.15 -38.83
CA SER A 115 5.50 3.51 -38.61
C SER A 115 5.81 4.03 -37.19
N GLN A 116 4.86 4.02 -36.24
CA GLN A 116 5.09 4.48 -34.85
C GLN A 116 4.58 3.53 -33.74
N GLY A 117 4.52 2.23 -34.07
CA GLY A 117 4.40 1.11 -33.13
C GLY A 117 3.00 0.84 -32.60
N LEU A 118 2.55 -0.42 -32.76
CA LEU A 118 1.25 -0.87 -32.31
C LEU A 118 1.32 -1.20 -30.81
N ILE A 119 0.48 -0.55 -30.00
CA ILE A 119 0.32 -0.89 -28.58
C ILE A 119 -1.01 -1.58 -28.38
N THR A 120 -0.94 -2.82 -27.89
CA THR A 120 -2.12 -3.62 -27.52
C THR A 120 -2.03 -4.04 -26.07
N VAL A 121 -3.17 -4.17 -25.41
CA VAL A 121 -3.28 -4.77 -24.10
C VAL A 121 -4.30 -5.88 -24.19
N ASN A 122 -3.91 -7.07 -23.75
CA ASN A 122 -4.75 -8.26 -23.75
C ASN A 122 -4.93 -8.73 -22.30
N SER A 123 -6.14 -9.10 -21.95
CA SER A 123 -6.45 -9.91 -20.77
C SER A 123 -7.13 -11.20 -21.22
N ARG A 124 -7.52 -12.06 -20.27
CA ARG A 124 -8.41 -13.19 -20.57
C ARG A 124 -9.77 -12.72 -21.07
N ASP A 125 -10.23 -11.58 -20.56
CA ASP A 125 -11.61 -11.12 -20.67
C ASP A 125 -11.80 -10.06 -21.76
N GLY A 126 -10.72 -9.47 -22.28
CA GLY A 126 -10.79 -8.39 -23.24
C GLY A 126 -9.49 -8.06 -23.95
N THR A 127 -9.58 -7.19 -24.95
CA THR A 127 -8.42 -6.68 -25.70
C THR A 127 -8.66 -5.23 -26.12
N ALA A 128 -7.67 -4.38 -25.86
CA ALA A 128 -7.70 -2.98 -26.23
C ALA A 128 -6.50 -2.62 -27.12
N ARG A 129 -6.72 -1.71 -28.07
CA ARG A 129 -5.68 -1.15 -28.94
C ARG A 129 -5.65 0.36 -28.85
N SER A 130 -4.45 0.94 -28.73
CA SER A 130 -4.27 2.40 -28.58
C SER A 130 -4.61 3.16 -29.87
N ASP A 131 -4.60 2.49 -31.01
CA ASP A 131 -4.87 3.04 -32.35
C ASP A 131 -6.32 2.82 -32.82
N SER A 132 -7.19 2.33 -31.93
CA SER A 132 -8.58 1.97 -32.29
C SER A 132 -9.44 3.15 -32.74
N SER A 133 -9.00 4.38 -32.49
CA SER A 133 -9.65 5.61 -32.93
C SER A 133 -8.66 6.76 -33.02
N SER A 134 -8.87 7.69 -33.95
CA SER A 134 -8.11 8.96 -33.99
C SER A 134 -8.34 9.86 -32.77
N LYS A 135 -9.27 9.51 -31.88
CA LYS A 135 -9.54 10.22 -30.62
C LYS A 135 -8.85 9.59 -29.42
N CYS A 136 -8.11 8.50 -29.60
CA CYS A 136 -7.34 7.86 -28.53
C CYS A 136 -6.19 8.77 -28.08
N ASN A 137 -5.90 8.72 -26.79
CA ASN A 137 -4.74 9.35 -26.20
C ASN A 137 -3.49 8.55 -26.57
N PRO A 138 -2.42 9.22 -27.02
CA PRO A 138 -1.13 8.59 -27.26
C PRO A 138 -0.41 8.28 -25.95
N PHE A 139 0.57 7.38 -26.02
CA PHE A 139 1.70 7.46 -25.09
C PHE A 139 2.50 8.73 -25.42
N ILE A 140 2.80 9.54 -24.40
CA ILE A 140 3.45 10.84 -24.59
C ILE A 140 4.89 10.78 -24.07
N GLU A 141 5.81 11.42 -24.78
CA GLU A 141 7.17 11.55 -24.29
C GLU A 141 7.21 12.33 -22.95
N THR A 142 8.05 11.91 -22.02
CA THR A 142 8.12 12.49 -20.66
C THR A 142 8.76 13.89 -20.61
N GLY A 143 9.45 14.26 -21.68
CA GLY A 143 10.12 15.54 -21.92
C GLY A 143 10.76 15.51 -23.30
N LYS A 144 11.09 16.67 -23.85
CA LYS A 144 11.70 16.74 -25.20
C LYS A 144 13.03 15.98 -25.21
N ASP A 145 13.27 15.21 -26.28
CA ASP A 145 14.53 14.48 -26.49
C ASP A 145 14.83 13.43 -25.39
N HIS A 146 13.78 12.87 -24.77
CA HIS A 146 13.93 11.89 -23.70
C HIS A 146 13.99 10.45 -24.21
N GLY A 147 13.23 10.10 -25.24
CA GLY A 147 13.04 8.70 -25.67
C GLY A 147 12.33 7.82 -24.64
N LEU A 148 11.78 8.42 -23.58
CA LEU A 148 10.98 7.78 -22.55
C LEU A 148 9.55 8.27 -22.67
N PHE A 149 8.63 7.35 -22.86
CA PHE A 149 7.21 7.61 -23.04
C PHE A 149 6.40 7.18 -21.82
N TYR A 150 5.33 7.89 -21.54
CA TYR A 150 4.43 7.69 -20.42
C TYR A 150 3.00 7.45 -20.90
N GLY A 151 2.34 6.52 -20.21
CA GLY A 151 0.92 6.26 -20.34
C GLY A 151 0.40 5.49 -19.14
N SER A 152 -0.86 5.09 -19.20
CA SER A 152 -1.41 4.17 -18.21
C SER A 152 -2.49 3.29 -18.82
N ILE A 153 -2.63 2.10 -18.25
CA ILE A 153 -3.64 1.10 -18.57
C ILE A 153 -4.62 1.06 -17.40
N LYS A 154 -5.91 1.32 -17.65
CA LYS A 154 -6.99 1.14 -16.68
C LYS A 154 -7.45 -0.30 -16.71
N LEU A 155 -7.45 -0.98 -15.58
CA LEU A 155 -8.23 -2.20 -15.38
C LEU A 155 -9.67 -1.75 -15.16
N ARG A 156 -10.60 -2.20 -16.00
CA ARG A 156 -11.97 -1.66 -16.05
C ARG A 156 -13.01 -2.53 -15.35
N GLY A 157 -12.55 -3.57 -14.66
CA GLY A 157 -13.40 -4.62 -14.14
C GLY A 157 -14.16 -5.33 -15.25
N PHE A 158 -15.23 -6.01 -14.87
CA PHE A 158 -16.26 -6.58 -15.75
C PHE A 158 -17.64 -6.22 -15.17
N SER A 159 -18.70 -6.50 -15.93
CA SER A 159 -20.05 -6.08 -15.54
C SER A 159 -20.65 -6.89 -14.39
N THR A 160 -20.41 -6.48 -13.14
CA THR A 160 -20.97 -7.14 -11.93
C THR A 160 -21.37 -6.14 -10.85
N THR A 161 -22.22 -6.57 -9.91
CA THR A 161 -22.62 -5.78 -8.73
C THR A 161 -21.49 -5.75 -7.70
N VAL A 162 -21.20 -4.58 -7.13
CA VAL A 162 -20.17 -4.41 -6.10
C VAL A 162 -20.75 -4.25 -4.70
N ASN A 163 -22.05 -4.03 -4.55
CA ASN A 163 -22.73 -3.90 -3.25
C ASN A 163 -24.19 -4.40 -3.32
N ASP A 164 -24.86 -4.49 -2.16
CA ASP A 164 -26.26 -4.96 -2.03
C ASP A 164 -27.30 -4.02 -2.66
N ASP A 165 -26.97 -2.74 -2.87
CA ASP A 165 -27.81 -1.76 -3.56
C ASP A 165 -27.87 -1.97 -5.09
N GLY A 166 -27.13 -2.95 -5.61
CA GLY A 166 -27.06 -3.24 -7.04
C GLY A 166 -26.25 -2.21 -7.84
N VAL A 167 -25.35 -1.46 -7.19
CA VAL A 167 -24.38 -0.62 -7.91
C VAL A 167 -23.43 -1.54 -8.68
N ARG A 168 -23.26 -1.27 -9.99
CA ARG A 168 -22.50 -2.15 -10.89
C ARG A 168 -21.23 -1.52 -11.40
N MET A 169 -20.17 -2.31 -11.50
CA MET A 169 -19.11 -2.09 -12.49
C MET A 169 -19.66 -2.32 -13.89
N TYR A 170 -19.12 -1.62 -14.89
CA TYR A 170 -19.59 -1.76 -16.28
C TYR A 170 -18.63 -2.56 -17.16
N GLY A 171 -17.35 -2.67 -16.81
CA GLY A 171 -16.36 -3.35 -17.65
C GLY A 171 -16.05 -2.66 -18.98
N GLY A 172 -15.57 -3.47 -19.92
CA GLY A 172 -15.41 -3.16 -21.34
C GLY A 172 -14.04 -2.60 -21.74
N ASP A 173 -13.65 -2.92 -22.96
CA ASP A 173 -12.40 -2.47 -23.59
C ASP A 173 -12.56 -1.14 -24.33
N ARG A 174 -11.56 -0.26 -24.20
CA ARG A 174 -11.43 0.93 -25.05
C ARG A 174 -10.06 1.56 -24.96
N CYS A 175 -9.68 2.35 -25.96
CA CYS A 175 -8.70 3.39 -25.72
C CYS A 175 -9.32 4.54 -24.91
N GLU A 176 -8.50 5.23 -24.13
CA GLU A 176 -8.88 6.46 -23.43
C GLU A 176 -8.65 7.67 -24.34
N GLY A 177 -9.47 8.72 -24.27
CA GLY A 177 -9.22 9.96 -25.03
C GLY A 177 -10.46 10.80 -25.38
N ASN A 178 -10.24 11.83 -26.21
CA ASN A 178 -11.15 12.96 -26.48
C ASN A 178 -12.54 12.60 -27.04
N ALA A 179 -12.83 11.33 -27.30
CA ALA A 179 -14.16 10.86 -27.67
C ALA A 179 -15.26 11.26 -26.68
N TRP A 180 -14.90 11.58 -25.42
CA TRP A 180 -15.84 11.87 -24.33
C TRP A 180 -15.57 13.19 -23.58
N LYS A 181 -14.87 14.17 -24.19
CA LYS A 181 -14.29 15.35 -23.47
C LYS A 181 -13.30 14.94 -22.37
N ALA A 182 -12.70 13.76 -22.51
CA ALA A 182 -11.70 13.21 -21.60
C ALA A 182 -10.44 14.08 -21.59
N GLN A 183 -9.69 14.03 -20.51
CA GLN A 183 -8.43 14.77 -20.37
C GLN A 183 -7.29 14.01 -21.10
N GLY A 184 -6.14 14.64 -21.32
CA GLY A 184 -5.00 14.02 -22.00
C GLY A 184 -4.37 12.86 -21.21
N THR A 185 -3.31 12.25 -21.76
CA THR A 185 -2.64 11.05 -21.20
C THR A 185 -2.25 11.16 -19.71
N LEU A 186 -1.85 12.35 -19.25
CA LEU A 186 -1.50 12.59 -17.83
C LEU A 186 -2.67 12.42 -16.86
N ASP A 187 -3.90 12.54 -17.34
CA ASP A 187 -5.12 12.49 -16.53
C ASP A 187 -5.85 11.17 -16.70
N ASP A 188 -6.14 10.84 -17.96
CA ASP A 188 -6.98 9.71 -18.31
C ASP A 188 -6.19 8.50 -18.81
N GLY A 189 -4.89 8.60 -19.06
CA GLY A 189 -4.12 7.48 -19.58
C GLY A 189 -4.41 7.20 -21.05
N VAL A 190 -4.09 5.98 -21.49
CA VAL A 190 -4.04 5.59 -22.91
C VAL A 190 -5.04 4.48 -23.23
N LEU A 191 -5.12 3.46 -22.36
CA LEU A 191 -5.88 2.25 -22.62
C LEU A 191 -6.71 1.85 -21.41
N GLY A 192 -7.80 1.14 -21.67
CA GLY A 192 -8.61 0.45 -20.68
C GLY A 192 -8.97 -0.93 -21.18
N VAL A 193 -8.69 -1.95 -20.38
CA VAL A 193 -8.97 -3.36 -20.69
C VAL A 193 -9.91 -3.94 -19.64
N GLU A 194 -10.82 -4.78 -20.08
CA GLU A 194 -11.67 -5.60 -19.23
C GLU A 194 -10.81 -6.56 -18.40
N SER A 195 -11.15 -6.67 -17.12
CA SER A 195 -10.38 -7.43 -16.14
C SER A 195 -11.34 -8.13 -15.20
N GLY A 196 -11.33 -9.46 -15.22
CA GLY A 196 -12.18 -10.34 -14.42
C GLY A 196 -11.93 -10.27 -12.92
N GLN A 197 -12.48 -11.26 -12.22
CA GLN A 197 -12.27 -11.50 -10.79
C GLN A 197 -10.79 -11.78 -10.47
N ASP A 198 -10.11 -12.47 -11.37
CA ASP A 198 -8.70 -12.79 -11.31
C ASP A 198 -8.13 -12.86 -12.74
N GLY A 199 -6.83 -12.63 -12.89
CA GLY A 199 -6.16 -12.91 -14.15
C GLY A 199 -4.89 -12.12 -14.38
N GLY A 200 -4.46 -12.15 -15.64
CA GLY A 200 -3.30 -11.42 -16.12
C GLY A 200 -3.69 -10.43 -17.21
N ILE A 201 -2.98 -9.31 -17.26
CA ILE A 201 -2.95 -8.40 -18.40
C ILE A 201 -1.55 -8.45 -19.02
N THR A 202 -1.48 -8.36 -20.34
CA THR A 202 -0.23 -8.29 -21.10
C THR A 202 -0.28 -7.12 -22.05
N MET A 203 0.61 -6.15 -21.84
CA MET A 203 0.87 -5.08 -22.80
C MET A 203 1.89 -5.57 -23.82
N ASN A 204 1.58 -5.39 -25.10
CA ASN A 204 2.49 -5.61 -26.20
C ASN A 204 2.81 -4.27 -26.87
N PHE A 205 4.07 -4.08 -27.23
CA PHE A 205 4.55 -2.99 -28.05
C PHE A 205 5.31 -3.54 -29.25
N GLU A 206 4.76 -3.38 -30.44
CA GLU A 206 5.44 -3.71 -31.69
C GLU A 206 6.35 -2.54 -32.09
N TYR A 207 7.65 -2.70 -31.87
CA TYR A 207 8.62 -1.61 -32.07
C TYR A 207 9.27 -1.62 -33.46
N ALA A 208 9.08 -2.69 -34.22
CA ALA A 208 9.43 -2.81 -35.64
C ALA A 208 8.59 -3.94 -36.24
N GLU A 209 8.56 -4.05 -37.57
CA GLU A 209 7.80 -5.08 -38.27
C GLU A 209 8.07 -6.48 -37.69
N ASN A 210 7.01 -7.11 -37.16
CA ASN A 210 7.04 -8.43 -36.52
C ASN A 210 7.98 -8.54 -35.31
N LYS A 211 8.39 -7.42 -34.72
CA LYS A 211 9.21 -7.38 -33.50
C LYS A 211 8.41 -6.76 -32.36
N VAL A 212 8.01 -7.62 -31.44
CA VAL A 212 7.17 -7.27 -30.29
C VAL A 212 7.95 -7.43 -29.00
N MET A 213 7.74 -6.51 -28.08
CA MET A 213 8.11 -6.66 -26.68
C MET A 213 6.86 -6.63 -25.80
N SER A 214 6.88 -7.37 -24.71
CA SER A 214 5.70 -7.55 -23.87
C SER A 214 6.04 -7.45 -22.38
N LYS A 215 5.08 -7.01 -21.58
CA LYS A 215 5.13 -7.07 -20.12
C LYS A 215 3.76 -7.41 -19.57
N SER A 216 3.73 -8.22 -18.52
CA SER A 216 2.50 -8.71 -17.92
C SER A 216 2.40 -8.32 -16.46
N ALA A 217 1.17 -8.19 -15.97
CA ALA A 217 0.85 -8.05 -14.56
C ALA A 217 -0.40 -8.86 -14.21
N THR A 218 -0.52 -9.26 -12.95
CA THR A 218 -1.69 -9.97 -12.43
C THR A 218 -2.60 -9.06 -11.61
N HIS A 219 -3.89 -9.38 -11.61
CA HIS A 219 -4.90 -8.77 -10.77
C HIS A 219 -5.76 -9.84 -10.11
N THR A 220 -6.29 -9.55 -8.93
CA THR A 220 -7.17 -10.45 -8.20
C THR A 220 -8.05 -9.69 -7.21
N TRP A 221 -9.24 -10.21 -6.97
CA TRP A 221 -10.09 -9.85 -5.85
C TRP A 221 -9.55 -10.41 -4.53
N ARG A 222 -9.88 -9.77 -3.42
CA ARG A 222 -9.47 -10.14 -2.06
C ARG A 222 -10.64 -10.00 -1.12
N ILE A 223 -10.60 -10.79 -0.05
CA ILE A 223 -11.52 -10.59 1.06
C ILE A 223 -11.15 -9.27 1.74
N ALA A 224 -12.14 -8.42 1.95
CA ALA A 224 -12.00 -7.17 2.67
C ALA A 224 -11.48 -7.40 4.09
N ASP A 225 -10.60 -6.51 4.56
CA ASP A 225 -10.27 -6.43 5.98
C ASP A 225 -11.29 -5.51 6.68
N PHE A 226 -11.81 -5.92 7.85
CA PHE A 226 -12.92 -5.23 8.51
C PHE A 226 -12.76 -5.24 10.02
N ASN A 227 -12.29 -4.14 10.59
CA ASN A 227 -11.98 -4.03 12.02
C ASN A 227 -12.32 -2.65 12.59
N PHE A 228 -12.49 -2.63 13.91
CA PHE A 228 -12.38 -1.42 14.72
C PHE A 228 -10.91 -0.98 14.83
N ASP A 229 -10.65 0.30 15.12
CA ASP A 229 -9.30 0.83 15.32
C ASP A 229 -8.70 0.52 16.71
N LYS A 230 -9.54 0.10 17.66
CA LYS A 230 -9.19 -0.42 18.97
C LYS A 230 -10.15 -1.55 19.38
N GLU A 231 -9.69 -2.38 20.31
CA GLU A 231 -10.50 -3.46 20.92
C GLU A 231 -11.36 -2.95 22.09
N GLU A 232 -10.93 -1.87 22.77
CA GLU A 232 -11.62 -1.30 23.93
C GLU A 232 -11.78 0.21 23.81
N TYR A 233 -12.91 0.72 24.29
CA TYR A 233 -13.25 2.14 24.33
C TYR A 233 -13.87 2.53 25.66
N THR A 234 -13.75 3.79 26.04
CA THR A 234 -14.55 4.42 27.09
C THR A 234 -15.69 5.23 26.47
N MET A 235 -16.66 5.67 27.28
CA MET A 235 -17.78 6.50 26.79
C MET A 235 -17.34 7.81 26.13
N ASP A 236 -16.15 8.33 26.49
CA ASP A 236 -15.60 9.58 25.94
C ASP A 236 -14.79 9.36 24.66
N ASP A 237 -14.50 8.11 24.30
CA ASP A 237 -13.76 7.78 23.09
C ASP A 237 -14.61 7.96 21.82
N THR A 238 -13.92 7.96 20.68
CA THR A 238 -14.52 7.82 19.35
C THR A 238 -13.92 6.60 18.70
N ALA A 239 -14.75 5.63 18.33
CA ALA A 239 -14.33 4.47 17.56
C ALA A 239 -14.38 4.75 16.06
N THR A 240 -13.56 4.04 15.30
CA THR A 240 -13.58 4.00 13.85
C THR A 240 -13.60 2.56 13.38
N VAL A 241 -14.71 2.13 12.79
CA VAL A 241 -14.76 0.85 12.05
C VAL A 241 -14.43 1.11 10.59
N THR A 242 -13.56 0.29 9.99
CA THR A 242 -13.07 0.50 8.63
C THR A 242 -13.17 -0.76 7.80
N ILE A 243 -13.81 -0.66 6.63
CA ILE A 243 -13.62 -1.63 5.55
C ILE A 243 -12.36 -1.22 4.79
N ARG A 244 -11.39 -2.12 4.67
CA ARG A 244 -10.21 -1.97 3.81
C ARG A 244 -10.34 -2.96 2.67
N ASP A 245 -10.79 -2.44 1.54
CA ASP A 245 -10.96 -3.23 0.34
C ASP A 245 -10.68 -2.41 -0.91
N LEU A 246 -9.66 -2.83 -1.66
CA LEU A 246 -9.33 -2.24 -2.94
C LEU A 246 -10.32 -2.62 -4.04
N ASP A 247 -10.99 -3.76 -3.90
CA ASP A 247 -11.84 -4.34 -4.92
C ASP A 247 -13.23 -3.68 -4.93
N GLY A 248 -13.65 -3.11 -3.81
CA GLY A 248 -14.72 -2.11 -3.74
C GLY A 248 -14.45 -0.82 -4.52
N LEU A 249 -13.23 -0.54 -4.98
CA LEU A 249 -12.95 0.69 -5.75
C LEU A 249 -13.37 0.56 -7.23
N ARG A 250 -14.68 0.67 -7.45
CA ARG A 250 -15.34 1.45 -8.52
C ARG A 250 -14.50 1.79 -9.77
N TYR A 251 -13.90 2.95 -9.66
CA TYR A 251 -12.95 3.54 -10.58
C TYR A 251 -12.14 4.52 -9.73
N PRO A 252 -10.95 4.95 -10.19
CA PRO A 252 -10.18 5.94 -9.46
C PRO A 252 -11.04 7.15 -9.11
N PHE A 253 -11.09 7.49 -7.83
CA PHE A 253 -11.89 8.58 -7.27
C PHE A 253 -13.41 8.37 -7.20
N ASP A 254 -13.91 7.13 -7.28
CA ASP A 254 -15.29 6.85 -6.91
C ASP A 254 -15.51 7.14 -5.43
N LYS A 255 -16.36 8.13 -5.17
CA LYS A 255 -16.66 8.70 -3.85
C LYS A 255 -18.13 8.61 -3.50
N ARG A 256 -18.93 8.00 -4.39
CA ARG A 256 -20.39 8.04 -4.37
C ARG A 256 -20.99 6.68 -4.06
N THR A 257 -20.24 5.62 -4.35
CA THR A 257 -20.63 4.26 -4.00
C THR A 257 -20.48 4.07 -2.50
N GLY A 258 -21.60 3.79 -1.84
CA GLY A 258 -21.68 3.46 -0.42
C GLY A 258 -21.67 1.94 -0.22
N TYR A 259 -21.04 1.51 0.86
CA TYR A 259 -21.03 0.12 1.30
C TYR A 259 -21.75 0.05 2.64
N GLN A 260 -22.94 -0.53 2.63
CA GLN A 260 -23.77 -0.63 3.83
C GLN A 260 -23.14 -1.57 4.86
N MET A 261 -23.11 -1.13 6.10
CA MET A 261 -22.77 -1.93 7.28
C MET A 261 -23.83 -1.74 8.36
N HIS A 262 -24.05 -2.78 9.15
CA HIS A 262 -24.90 -2.76 10.33
C HIS A 262 -24.01 -2.62 11.57
N ILE A 263 -24.33 -1.69 12.47
CA ILE A 263 -23.57 -1.43 13.70
C ILE A 263 -24.53 -1.43 14.88
N TRP A 264 -24.26 -2.23 15.91
CA TRP A 264 -25.13 -2.37 17.08
C TRP A 264 -24.32 -2.62 18.35
N SER A 265 -24.99 -2.63 19.50
CA SER A 265 -24.39 -2.96 20.81
C SER A 265 -25.25 -3.96 21.58
N ASP A 266 -24.74 -4.48 22.69
CA ASP A 266 -25.53 -5.31 23.59
C ASP A 266 -26.75 -4.54 24.17
N THR A 267 -26.59 -3.24 24.47
CA THR A 267 -27.70 -2.39 24.93
C THR A 267 -28.66 -2.00 23.81
N ASP A 268 -28.15 -1.73 22.60
CA ASP A 268 -28.94 -1.39 21.42
C ASP A 268 -28.76 -2.45 20.33
N GLN A 269 -29.47 -3.57 20.51
CA GLN A 269 -29.46 -4.70 19.57
C GLN A 269 -30.07 -4.36 18.21
N GLY A 270 -30.86 -3.29 18.12
CA GLY A 270 -31.41 -2.81 16.84
C GLY A 270 -30.36 -2.06 16.04
N GLY A 271 -29.54 -1.25 16.72
CA GLY A 271 -28.41 -0.56 16.13
C GLY A 271 -28.81 0.34 14.97
N VAL A 272 -27.90 0.49 14.01
CA VAL A 272 -28.08 1.34 12.84
C VAL A 272 -27.45 0.76 11.57
N GLU A 273 -28.07 1.07 10.43
CA GLU A 273 -27.53 0.82 9.10
C GLU A 273 -26.85 2.08 8.56
N VAL A 274 -25.60 1.98 8.12
CA VAL A 274 -24.85 3.13 7.63
C VAL A 274 -24.04 2.77 6.39
N ASN A 275 -24.03 3.66 5.40
CA ASN A 275 -23.14 3.53 4.26
C ASN A 275 -21.75 4.06 4.57
N ALA A 276 -20.73 3.23 4.42
CA ALA A 276 -19.33 3.62 4.41
C ALA A 276 -18.93 4.09 3.00
N TYR A 277 -18.17 5.18 2.94
CA TYR A 277 -17.71 5.77 1.69
C TYR A 277 -16.20 5.82 1.65
N TRP A 278 -15.64 5.63 0.46
CA TRP A 278 -14.20 5.65 0.25
C TRP A 278 -13.60 6.97 0.73
N LYS A 279 -12.57 6.88 1.59
CA LYS A 279 -11.76 8.01 2.05
C LYS A 279 -10.69 8.32 1.00
N PRO A 280 -10.78 9.46 0.30
CA PRO A 280 -9.83 9.75 -0.77
C PRO A 280 -8.43 10.00 -0.22
N ASN A 281 -7.46 9.16 -0.61
CA ASN A 281 -6.05 9.44 -0.38
C ASN A 281 -5.44 10.05 -1.65
N PHE A 282 -5.47 11.38 -1.77
CA PHE A 282 -4.91 12.09 -2.93
C PHE A 282 -3.37 12.19 -2.91
N ARG A 283 -2.73 11.83 -1.79
CA ARG A 283 -1.27 11.92 -1.61
C ARG A 283 -0.58 10.55 -1.66
N GLY A 284 -1.30 9.47 -1.37
CA GLY A 284 -0.89 8.10 -1.63
C GLY A 284 -1.22 7.67 -3.06
N THR A 285 -0.71 6.52 -3.48
CA THR A 285 -1.20 5.89 -4.71
C THR A 285 -2.64 5.44 -4.44
N PRO A 286 -3.64 5.82 -5.27
CA PRO A 286 -5.04 5.44 -5.09
C PRO A 286 -5.33 3.92 -5.06
N GLN A 287 -4.30 3.08 -5.10
CA GLN A 287 -4.32 1.65 -5.38
C GLN A 287 -3.82 0.78 -4.22
N MET A 288 -3.60 1.34 -3.02
CA MET A 288 -2.94 0.59 -1.93
C MET A 288 -3.87 -0.15 -0.95
N HIS A 289 -4.98 0.44 -0.45
CA HIS A 289 -5.82 -0.26 0.55
C HIS A 289 -7.34 -0.10 0.42
N GLY A 290 -7.84 1.00 -0.16
CA GLY A 290 -9.29 1.20 -0.34
C GLY A 290 -10.04 1.32 0.99
N ASP A 291 -9.81 2.41 1.73
CA ASP A 291 -10.38 2.57 3.07
C ASP A 291 -11.78 3.21 3.03
N TYR A 292 -12.74 2.62 3.72
CA TYR A 292 -14.11 3.11 3.91
C TYR A 292 -14.43 3.22 5.42
N PRO A 293 -13.96 4.28 6.10
CA PRO A 293 -14.13 4.43 7.54
C PRO A 293 -15.51 4.98 7.91
N VAL A 294 -16.05 4.51 9.03
CA VAL A 294 -17.22 5.05 9.73
C VAL A 294 -16.83 5.37 11.16
N LYS A 295 -17.10 6.62 11.57
CA LYS A 295 -16.82 7.08 12.93
C LYS A 295 -18.02 6.83 13.83
N ILE A 296 -17.77 6.37 15.04
CA ILE A 296 -18.79 6.04 16.02
C ILE A 296 -18.48 6.81 17.31
N THR A 297 -19.48 7.51 17.81
CA THR A 297 -19.46 8.16 19.12
C THR A 297 -20.51 7.52 20.01
N PHE A 298 -20.24 7.50 21.31
CA PHE A 298 -21.05 6.76 22.27
C PHE A 298 -22.01 7.70 23.00
N ILE A 299 -23.25 7.24 23.20
CA ILE A 299 -24.27 7.98 23.93
C ILE A 299 -24.96 7.10 24.96
N ASP A 300 -25.33 7.70 26.09
CA ASP A 300 -26.06 6.99 27.14
C ASP A 300 -27.43 6.48 26.63
N PRO A 301 -27.89 5.30 27.08
CA PRO A 301 -29.15 4.69 26.62
C PRO A 301 -30.38 5.58 26.87
N ASP A 302 -30.36 6.35 27.96
CA ASP A 302 -31.45 7.25 28.38
C ASP A 302 -31.54 8.55 27.57
N ARG A 303 -30.52 8.85 26.74
CA ARG A 303 -30.42 10.15 26.06
C ARG A 303 -31.34 10.25 24.86
N ARG A 304 -31.21 9.32 23.90
CA ARG A 304 -31.95 9.25 22.62
C ARG A 304 -31.54 8.02 21.83
N GLU A 305 -32.35 7.61 20.86
CA GLU A 305 -32.05 6.58 19.84
C GLU A 305 -30.70 6.78 19.14
N SER A 306 -30.06 5.67 18.78
CA SER A 306 -28.87 5.68 17.92
C SER A 306 -29.20 6.36 16.59
N THR A 307 -28.25 7.13 16.06
CA THR A 307 -28.48 7.90 14.83
C THR A 307 -27.34 7.79 13.85
N VAL A 308 -27.67 7.94 12.57
CA VAL A 308 -26.72 7.94 11.47
C VAL A 308 -26.70 9.32 10.84
N ARG A 309 -25.49 9.79 10.57
CA ARG A 309 -25.25 10.93 9.71
C ARG A 309 -24.36 10.48 8.56
N GLU A 310 -25.00 10.20 7.44
CA GLU A 310 -24.30 9.90 6.20
C GLU A 310 -23.60 11.17 5.70
N LEU A 311 -22.28 11.16 5.86
CA LEU A 311 -21.43 12.23 5.39
C LEU A 311 -20.80 11.76 4.10
N TYR A 312 -21.50 12.05 3.00
CA TYR A 312 -20.97 11.96 1.65
C TYR A 312 -19.54 12.54 1.61
N TYR A 313 -18.63 11.92 0.84
CA TYR A 313 -17.16 12.08 0.72
C TYR A 313 -16.42 13.38 1.11
N LYS A 314 -17.11 14.50 1.33
CA LYS A 314 -16.54 15.79 1.73
C LYS A 314 -16.14 15.89 3.22
N SER A 315 -16.56 14.96 4.09
CA SER A 315 -16.37 15.13 5.54
C SER A 315 -15.65 13.98 6.28
N GLY A 316 -14.96 13.09 5.56
CA GLY A 316 -14.07 12.11 6.19
C GLY A 316 -14.73 10.83 6.71
N GLY A 317 -15.81 10.38 6.07
CA GLY A 317 -16.55 9.16 6.40
C GLY A 317 -17.89 9.44 7.09
N SER A 318 -18.82 8.49 7.03
CA SER A 318 -20.10 8.57 7.73
C SER A 318 -19.90 8.55 9.25
N GLN A 319 -20.88 9.08 9.98
CA GLN A 319 -20.85 9.17 11.44
C GLN A 319 -22.06 8.46 12.04
N VAL A 320 -21.83 7.79 13.17
CA VAL A 320 -22.83 7.12 13.98
C VAL A 320 -22.74 7.62 15.41
N GLU A 321 -23.89 7.87 16.01
CA GLU A 321 -24.04 7.98 17.46
C GLU A 321 -24.71 6.68 17.92
N LEU A 322 -23.98 5.84 18.66
CA LEU A 322 -24.43 4.52 19.08
C LEU A 322 -24.74 4.54 20.58
N LYS A 323 -25.94 4.08 20.92
CA LYS A 323 -26.33 3.79 22.31
C LYS A 323 -25.50 2.63 22.85
N VAL A 324 -24.85 2.84 23.99
CA VAL A 324 -24.07 1.81 24.67
C VAL A 324 -24.11 2.02 26.18
N SER A 325 -23.83 0.96 26.92
CA SER A 325 -23.53 0.99 28.35
C SER A 325 -22.09 0.52 28.59
N PRO A 326 -21.40 0.99 29.64
CA PRO A 326 -20.16 0.35 30.07
C PRO A 326 -20.35 -1.15 30.33
N GLY A 327 -19.44 -1.96 29.81
CA GLY A 327 -19.52 -3.42 29.78
C GLY A 327 -20.13 -4.00 28.49
N ASP A 328 -20.73 -3.17 27.63
CA ASP A 328 -21.27 -3.64 26.35
C ASP A 328 -20.16 -4.05 25.39
N ASN A 329 -20.43 -5.08 24.58
CA ASN A 329 -19.78 -5.21 23.30
C ASN A 329 -20.51 -4.38 22.25
N ILE A 330 -19.73 -3.76 21.36
CA ILE A 330 -20.18 -3.17 20.11
C ILE A 330 -19.77 -4.09 18.96
N TYR A 331 -20.65 -4.19 17.98
CA TYR A 331 -20.50 -5.09 16.86
C TYR A 331 -20.70 -4.31 15.57
N ALA A 332 -20.03 -4.76 14.51
CA ALA A 332 -20.30 -4.31 13.17
C ALA A 332 -20.33 -5.50 12.21
N GLU A 333 -21.16 -5.39 11.18
CA GLU A 333 -21.34 -6.40 10.13
C GLU A 333 -21.25 -5.75 8.75
N TYR A 334 -20.53 -6.41 7.84
CA TYR A 334 -20.41 -6.01 6.45
C TYR A 334 -20.47 -7.23 5.53
N TYR A 335 -21.15 -7.11 4.39
CA TYR A 335 -21.16 -8.15 3.34
C TYR A 335 -20.19 -7.77 2.22
N ASP A 336 -19.08 -8.48 2.15
CA ASP A 336 -18.13 -8.38 1.04
C ASP A 336 -18.64 -9.19 -0.16
N ARG A 337 -18.62 -8.58 -1.35
CA ARG A 337 -19.04 -9.17 -2.63
C ARG A 337 -17.88 -9.38 -3.60
N THR A 338 -16.71 -8.85 -3.29
CA THR A 338 -15.55 -8.87 -4.17
C THR A 338 -14.55 -9.93 -3.70
N LEU A 339 -15.00 -11.17 -3.64
CA LEU A 339 -14.24 -12.31 -3.10
C LEU A 339 -13.27 -12.94 -4.12
N PRO A 340 -12.08 -13.41 -3.72
CA PRO A 340 -11.18 -14.14 -4.61
C PRO A 340 -11.81 -15.44 -5.12
N GLN A 341 -11.26 -16.03 -6.17
CA GLN A 341 -11.58 -17.44 -6.47
C GLN A 341 -11.25 -18.34 -5.25
N PRO A 342 -12.01 -19.41 -4.99
CA PRO A 342 -13.03 -20.04 -5.85
C PRO A 342 -14.47 -19.52 -5.66
N TYR A 343 -14.67 -18.44 -4.92
CA TYR A 343 -16.01 -17.84 -4.76
C TYR A 343 -16.55 -17.39 -6.12
N SER A 344 -17.86 -17.54 -6.32
CA SER A 344 -18.55 -17.01 -7.50
C SER A 344 -18.76 -15.50 -7.38
N THR A 345 -19.01 -14.82 -8.51
CA THR A 345 -19.27 -13.36 -8.51
C THR A 345 -20.63 -12.98 -7.91
N GLU A 346 -21.48 -13.98 -7.62
CA GLU A 346 -22.76 -13.81 -6.93
C GLU A 346 -22.65 -14.09 -5.42
N ASP A 347 -21.53 -14.68 -4.98
CA ASP A 347 -21.31 -15.00 -3.58
C ASP A 347 -21.08 -13.71 -2.78
N LYS A 348 -21.42 -13.77 -1.49
CA LYS A 348 -21.08 -12.73 -0.54
C LYS A 348 -20.62 -13.34 0.77
N LEU A 349 -19.65 -12.72 1.41
CA LEU A 349 -19.10 -13.13 2.70
C LEU A 349 -19.47 -12.10 3.75
N LYS A 350 -20.09 -12.58 4.84
CA LYS A 350 -20.36 -11.77 6.01
C LYS A 350 -19.09 -11.65 6.85
N LEU A 351 -18.61 -10.44 7.02
CA LEU A 351 -17.51 -10.06 7.91
C LEU A 351 -18.08 -9.42 9.17
N ASN A 352 -17.46 -9.69 10.31
CA ASN A 352 -17.90 -9.14 11.60
C ASN A 352 -16.69 -8.54 12.33
N ALA A 353 -16.92 -7.43 13.01
CA ALA A 353 -15.97 -6.82 13.92
C ALA A 353 -16.62 -6.68 15.30
N ILE A 354 -15.81 -6.76 16.36
CA ILE A 354 -16.26 -6.60 17.74
C ILE A 354 -15.26 -5.72 18.52
N ALA A 355 -15.76 -4.92 19.43
CA ALA A 355 -14.99 -4.21 20.44
C ALA A 355 -15.81 -4.05 21.72
N THR A 356 -15.20 -3.62 22.81
CA THR A 356 -15.86 -3.54 24.14
C THR A 356 -15.84 -2.11 24.68
N ILE A 357 -16.92 -1.70 25.33
CA ILE A 357 -17.01 -0.46 26.09
C ILE A 357 -16.62 -0.76 27.54
N THR A 358 -15.62 -0.08 28.06
CA THR A 358 -15.14 -0.21 29.44
C THR A 358 -15.61 0.98 30.27
N GLU A 359 -15.66 0.79 31.60
CA GLU A 359 -15.96 1.88 32.54
C GLU A 359 -14.84 2.94 32.64
N GLY A 360 -13.75 2.78 31.88
CA GLY A 360 -12.52 3.53 32.06
C GLY A 360 -11.75 3.09 33.31
N SER A 361 -10.53 3.60 33.50
CA SER A 361 -9.74 3.31 34.70
C SER A 361 -10.45 3.82 35.95
N GLN A 362 -11.14 2.93 36.67
CA GLN A 362 -11.41 3.14 38.08
C GLN A 362 -10.05 3.16 38.79
N THR A 363 -9.65 4.32 39.32
CA THR A 363 -8.51 4.40 40.23
C THR A 363 -8.77 3.51 41.44
N GLY A 364 -8.18 2.31 41.40
CA GLY A 364 -7.84 1.50 42.57
C GLY A 364 -8.74 0.31 42.86
N VAL A 365 -8.62 -0.79 42.11
CA VAL A 365 -8.60 -2.17 42.65
C VAL A 365 -7.75 -3.06 41.73
N ILE A 366 -6.73 -3.71 42.29
CA ILE A 366 -5.99 -4.82 41.67
C ILE A 366 -6.86 -6.08 41.77
N VAL A 367 -7.16 -6.73 40.64
CA VAL A 367 -7.55 -8.14 40.61
C VAL A 367 -6.73 -8.87 39.54
N VAL A 368 -6.44 -10.12 39.88
CA VAL A 368 -5.31 -10.95 39.48
C VAL A 368 -5.64 -11.79 38.25
N ASN A 369 -4.65 -11.91 37.36
CA ASN A 369 -4.51 -12.77 36.18
C ASN A 369 -5.55 -12.62 35.04
N PRO A 370 -5.20 -11.94 33.93
CA PRO A 370 -5.87 -12.16 32.67
C PRO A 370 -5.52 -13.56 32.10
N PRO A 371 -6.43 -14.19 31.34
CA PRO A 371 -6.02 -15.17 30.34
C PRO A 371 -5.13 -14.45 29.32
N VAL A 372 -3.97 -15.04 29.01
CA VAL A 372 -3.11 -14.58 27.92
C VAL A 372 -3.89 -14.73 26.62
N ILE A 373 -4.39 -13.63 26.08
CA ILE A 373 -4.88 -13.52 24.71
C ILE A 373 -3.84 -12.67 24.00
N GLU A 374 -3.00 -13.33 23.20
CA GLU A 374 -2.02 -12.69 22.33
C GLU A 374 -2.72 -11.73 21.36
N LYS A 375 -2.31 -10.46 21.39
CA LYS A 375 -2.60 -9.48 20.35
C LYS A 375 -1.84 -9.88 19.10
N ASP A 376 -2.51 -10.47 18.13
CA ASP A 376 -1.96 -10.60 16.77
C ASP A 376 -2.14 -9.24 16.08
N ASP A 377 -1.20 -8.33 16.28
CA ASP A 377 -1.27 -6.95 15.78
C ASP A 377 -1.01 -6.91 14.26
N LEU A 378 -2.05 -7.24 13.49
CA LEU A 378 -2.04 -7.35 12.02
C LEU A 378 -1.56 -6.07 11.31
N LEU A 379 -1.68 -4.90 11.96
CA LEU A 379 -1.23 -3.63 11.39
C LEU A 379 0.30 -3.53 11.37
N ALA A 380 0.98 -4.05 12.39
CA ALA A 380 2.44 -4.03 12.48
C ALA A 380 3.08 -5.08 11.55
N LYS A 381 2.36 -6.20 11.32
CA LYS A 381 2.78 -7.29 10.42
C LYS A 381 3.01 -6.85 8.97
N GLN A 382 2.40 -5.76 8.50
CA GLN A 382 2.65 -5.24 7.16
C GLN A 382 4.10 -4.76 6.94
N PHE A 383 4.82 -4.46 8.02
CA PHE A 383 6.24 -4.08 8.00
C PHE A 383 7.16 -5.26 8.33
N ALA A 384 6.62 -6.49 8.33
CA ALA A 384 7.41 -7.66 8.65
C ALA A 384 8.53 -7.87 7.62
N PHE A 385 9.71 -8.18 8.16
CA PHE A 385 10.81 -8.67 7.37
C PHE A 385 10.66 -10.17 7.27
N THR A 386 10.57 -10.65 6.05
CA THR A 386 10.22 -12.03 5.77
C THR A 386 11.36 -12.73 5.04
N LYS A 387 11.74 -13.93 5.50
CA LYS A 387 12.74 -14.80 4.87
C LYS A 387 12.24 -16.25 4.84
N TYR A 388 12.53 -16.94 3.75
CA TYR A 388 12.37 -18.40 3.67
C TYR A 388 13.58 -19.09 4.30
N THR A 389 13.37 -20.25 4.91
CA THR A 389 14.47 -21.19 5.17
C THR A 389 15.09 -21.63 3.84
N SER A 390 16.36 -22.04 3.86
CA SER A 390 17.08 -22.39 2.63
C SER A 390 16.49 -23.58 1.87
N GLY A 391 15.78 -24.49 2.56
CA GLY A 391 15.00 -25.56 1.93
C GLY A 391 13.54 -25.17 1.60
N GLY A 392 13.10 -23.96 1.95
CA GLY A 392 11.76 -23.44 1.66
C GLY A 392 10.65 -24.08 2.51
N GLU A 393 10.99 -24.81 3.57
CA GLU A 393 10.05 -25.46 4.47
C GLU A 393 9.21 -24.44 5.26
N TYR A 394 9.82 -23.32 5.64
CA TYR A 394 9.18 -22.29 6.45
C TYR A 394 9.34 -20.90 5.85
N LEU A 395 8.30 -20.09 6.01
CA LEU A 395 8.34 -18.64 5.82
C LEU A 395 8.32 -17.97 7.19
N VAL A 396 9.41 -17.29 7.54
CA VAL A 396 9.57 -16.61 8.83
C VAL A 396 9.45 -15.10 8.65
N SER A 397 8.56 -14.49 9.41
CA SER A 397 8.28 -13.06 9.42
C SER A 397 8.57 -12.47 10.79
N VAL A 398 9.33 -11.38 10.84
CA VAL A 398 9.70 -10.67 12.07
C VAL A 398 9.28 -9.21 11.96
N TRP A 399 8.52 -8.70 12.92
CA TRP A 399 8.10 -7.29 12.98
C TRP A 399 8.09 -6.75 14.40
N TRP A 400 7.87 -5.45 14.54
CA TRP A 400 7.85 -4.73 15.81
C TRP A 400 6.45 -4.16 16.05
N ASP A 401 5.95 -4.17 17.29
CA ASP A 401 4.65 -3.58 17.64
C ASP A 401 4.51 -2.13 17.15
N ASN A 402 5.59 -1.36 17.34
CA ASN A 402 5.65 0.05 17.00
C ASN A 402 6.70 0.30 15.90
N TRP A 403 6.23 0.81 14.76
CA TRP A 403 7.03 1.10 13.57
C TRP A 403 6.88 2.57 13.15
N GLU A 404 8.01 3.28 12.99
CA GLU A 404 8.02 4.66 12.51
C GLU A 404 8.02 4.70 10.97
N TRP A 405 6.89 5.13 10.41
CA TRP A 405 6.63 5.13 8.97
C TRP A 405 7.43 6.19 8.20
N TRP A 406 7.86 7.28 8.85
CA TRP A 406 8.71 8.30 8.19
C TRP A 406 10.12 7.80 7.89
N THR A 407 10.69 7.00 8.79
CA THR A 407 12.07 6.51 8.71
C THR A 407 12.15 5.07 8.23
N ASN A 408 11.02 4.35 8.22
CA ASN A 408 10.92 2.92 7.97
C ASN A 408 11.84 2.12 8.92
N GLN A 409 11.74 2.42 10.22
CA GLN A 409 12.53 1.84 11.29
C GLN A 409 11.64 1.53 12.51
N PRO A 410 12.04 0.57 13.37
CA PRO A 410 11.36 0.36 14.65
C PRO A 410 11.40 1.61 15.53
N THR A 411 10.33 1.85 16.28
CA THR A 411 10.28 2.97 17.23
C THR A 411 11.19 2.69 18.43
N ALA A 412 12.01 3.67 18.81
CA ALA A 412 12.82 3.58 20.04
C ALA A 412 11.94 3.91 21.25
N ASN A 413 11.20 2.93 21.75
CA ASN A 413 10.39 3.08 22.95
C ASN A 413 10.57 1.87 23.88
N SER A 414 10.22 2.04 25.16
CA SER A 414 10.33 0.97 26.17
C SER A 414 9.33 -0.17 25.99
N ASP A 415 8.29 0.06 25.17
CA ASP A 415 7.09 -0.76 25.02
C ASP A 415 6.99 -1.32 23.58
N ASN A 416 8.13 -1.66 22.96
CA ASN A 416 8.19 -2.18 21.59
C ASN A 416 8.60 -3.65 21.58
N ALA A 417 7.65 -4.58 21.45
CA ALA A 417 7.98 -5.99 21.37
C ALA A 417 8.32 -6.44 19.94
N ILE A 418 9.11 -7.51 19.85
CA ILE A 418 9.35 -8.23 18.59
C ILE A 418 8.30 -9.34 18.48
N ASN A 419 7.66 -9.39 17.32
CA ASN A 419 6.72 -10.43 16.94
C ASN A 419 7.36 -11.33 15.90
N ILE A 420 7.15 -12.63 16.06
CA ILE A 420 7.66 -13.65 15.14
C ILE A 420 6.49 -14.52 14.67
N SER A 421 6.34 -14.66 13.35
CA SER A 421 5.44 -15.62 12.72
C SER A 421 6.22 -16.57 11.83
N ILE A 422 5.99 -17.86 12.04
CA ILE A 422 6.49 -18.97 11.24
C ILE A 422 5.28 -19.66 10.62
N VAL A 423 5.25 -19.76 9.30
CA VAL A 423 4.20 -20.46 8.54
C VAL A 423 4.84 -21.45 7.57
N ASP A 424 4.04 -22.38 7.04
CA ASP A 424 4.48 -23.31 6.00
C ASP A 424 4.97 -22.54 4.76
N GLY A 425 6.18 -22.83 4.27
CA GLY A 425 6.80 -22.04 3.20
C GLY A 425 6.14 -22.18 1.82
N MET A 426 5.30 -23.19 1.61
CA MET A 426 4.61 -23.38 0.32
C MET A 426 3.17 -22.88 0.33
N THR A 427 2.49 -23.08 1.47
CA THR A 427 1.05 -22.83 1.60
C THR A 427 0.72 -21.61 2.46
N GLU A 428 1.71 -21.06 3.16
CA GLU A 428 1.61 -19.94 4.10
C GLU A 428 0.56 -20.14 5.19
N LYS A 429 0.17 -21.40 5.42
CA LYS A 429 -0.76 -21.76 6.49
C LYS A 429 -0.03 -21.77 7.84
N PRO A 430 -0.70 -21.35 8.92
CA PRO A 430 -0.15 -21.46 10.26
C PRO A 430 0.28 -22.90 10.57
N ILE A 431 1.48 -23.04 11.11
CA ILE A 431 2.01 -24.30 11.62
C ILE A 431 2.22 -24.17 13.13
N GLY A 432 2.13 -25.27 13.86
CA GLY A 432 2.46 -25.35 15.28
C GLY A 432 3.62 -26.31 15.51
N ASP A 433 4.13 -26.30 16.74
CA ASP A 433 5.15 -27.22 17.26
C ASP A 433 6.53 -27.14 16.56
N VAL A 434 6.96 -25.94 16.18
CA VAL A 434 8.30 -25.70 15.60
C VAL A 434 9.23 -25.15 16.67
N SER A 435 10.21 -25.93 17.11
CA SER A 435 11.23 -25.42 18.04
C SER A 435 12.23 -24.50 17.33
N TYR A 436 12.70 -23.45 18.00
CA TYR A 436 13.79 -22.59 17.54
C TYR A 436 14.53 -21.93 18.70
N ASN A 437 15.80 -21.59 18.46
CA ASN A 437 16.61 -20.78 19.36
C ASN A 437 16.61 -19.34 18.87
N LEU A 438 16.30 -18.39 19.76
CA LEU A 438 16.33 -16.96 19.47
C LEU A 438 17.51 -16.30 20.18
N ASN A 439 18.34 -15.61 19.40
CA ASN A 439 19.35 -14.68 19.91
C ASN A 439 19.06 -13.27 19.38
N VAL A 440 18.87 -12.32 20.29
CA VAL A 440 18.75 -10.90 19.96
C VAL A 440 19.97 -10.18 20.50
N SER A 441 20.65 -9.43 19.64
CA SER A 441 21.83 -8.65 20.02
C SER A 441 21.71 -7.20 19.59
N THR A 442 22.29 -6.30 20.39
CA THR A 442 22.38 -4.86 20.09
C THR A 442 23.86 -4.49 20.01
N ASP A 443 24.29 -3.94 18.87
CA ASP A 443 25.68 -3.60 18.57
C ASP A 443 26.69 -4.74 18.88
N GLY A 444 26.27 -5.99 18.64
CA GLY A 444 27.08 -7.19 18.83
C GLY A 444 27.11 -7.73 20.27
N THR A 445 26.39 -7.12 21.21
CA THR A 445 26.21 -7.67 22.57
C THR A 445 24.87 -8.41 22.63
N SER A 446 24.89 -9.72 22.92
CA SER A 446 23.67 -10.51 23.09
C SER A 446 22.89 -10.06 24.32
N VAL A 447 21.60 -9.78 24.12
CA VAL A 447 20.68 -9.26 25.14
C VAL A 447 19.63 -10.31 25.51
N VAL A 448 19.31 -11.23 24.60
CA VAL A 448 18.40 -12.36 24.84
C VAL A 448 18.94 -13.63 24.20
N GLU A 449 18.90 -14.75 24.93
CA GLU A 449 19.14 -16.10 24.43
C GLU A 449 18.09 -17.02 25.06
N LYS A 450 17.12 -17.51 24.26
CA LYS A 450 16.05 -18.38 24.73
C LYS A 450 15.71 -19.45 23.69
N GLN A 451 15.44 -20.66 24.17
CA GLN A 451 14.86 -21.74 23.39
C GLN A 451 13.32 -21.63 23.47
N HIS A 452 12.66 -21.65 22.32
CA HIS A 452 11.22 -21.49 22.17
C HIS A 452 10.62 -22.68 21.39
N ASP A 453 9.41 -23.07 21.78
CA ASP A 453 8.57 -24.00 21.02
C ASP A 453 7.42 -23.18 20.43
N TYR A 454 7.50 -22.90 19.13
CA TYR A 454 6.54 -22.07 18.43
C TYR A 454 5.18 -22.76 18.34
N THR A 455 4.12 -22.07 18.75
CA THR A 455 2.75 -22.59 18.66
C THR A 455 1.86 -21.80 17.71
N ARG A 456 2.04 -20.47 17.60
CA ARG A 456 1.21 -19.64 16.70
C ARG A 456 1.75 -18.24 16.37
N THR A 457 2.15 -17.42 17.33
CA THR A 457 2.81 -16.11 17.14
C THR A 457 3.49 -15.79 18.45
N ASP A 458 4.82 -15.67 18.47
CA ASP A 458 5.52 -15.41 19.73
C ASP A 458 5.77 -13.90 19.88
N VAL A 459 5.33 -13.33 21.01
CA VAL A 459 5.59 -11.95 21.41
C VAL A 459 6.70 -11.93 22.46
N ILE A 460 7.75 -11.16 22.20
CA ILE A 460 8.91 -11.06 23.10
C ILE A 460 9.11 -9.60 23.49
N ASP A 461 8.76 -9.29 24.74
CA ASP A 461 8.93 -7.96 25.32
C ASP A 461 10.41 -7.56 25.31
N PHE A 462 10.71 -6.43 24.67
CA PHE A 462 12.04 -5.85 24.57
C PHE A 462 11.97 -4.33 24.75
N SER A 463 12.91 -3.75 25.50
CA SER A 463 13.03 -2.29 25.63
C SER A 463 14.21 -1.80 24.81
N ILE A 464 13.95 -1.07 23.72
CA ILE A 464 15.00 -0.41 22.93
C ILE A 464 15.30 0.95 23.59
N GLU A 465 16.25 0.98 24.53
CA GLU A 465 16.58 2.23 25.22
C GLU A 465 17.59 3.11 24.46
N ASN A 466 18.29 2.59 23.42
CA ASN A 466 19.35 3.31 22.73
C ASN A 466 19.38 3.06 21.20
N ASN A 467 19.91 4.04 20.46
CA ASN A 467 20.21 3.92 19.03
C ASN A 467 21.26 2.84 18.77
N GLY A 468 21.08 2.03 17.72
CA GLY A 468 22.03 0.95 17.40
C GLY A 468 21.52 -0.04 16.36
N LEU A 469 22.39 -0.98 15.98
CA LEU A 469 22.04 -2.12 15.13
C LEU A 469 21.50 -3.26 15.99
N ILE A 470 20.25 -3.65 15.75
CA ILE A 470 19.63 -4.83 16.36
C ILE A 470 19.75 -5.99 15.37
N GLU A 471 20.33 -7.09 15.81
CA GLU A 471 20.37 -8.34 15.04
C GLU A 471 19.52 -9.40 15.75
N VAL A 472 18.56 -9.96 15.01
CA VAL A 472 17.71 -11.07 15.45
C VAL A 472 18.15 -12.32 14.69
N LEU A 473 18.57 -13.35 15.42
CA LEU A 473 19.05 -14.61 14.88
C LEU A 473 18.15 -15.74 15.37
N LEU A 474 17.52 -16.44 14.43
CA LEU A 474 16.79 -17.68 14.69
C LEU A 474 17.66 -18.85 14.23
N SER A 475 18.03 -19.75 15.14
CA SER A 475 18.77 -20.98 14.83
C SER A 475 17.99 -22.23 15.26
N ASP A 476 18.40 -23.38 14.74
CA ASP A 476 17.79 -24.69 15.08
C ASP A 476 16.27 -24.71 14.88
N LEU A 477 15.79 -24.07 13.80
CA LEU A 477 14.36 -23.93 13.48
C LEU A 477 13.83 -25.25 12.91
N GLY A 478 13.13 -26.02 13.74
CA GLY A 478 12.62 -27.35 13.37
C GLY A 478 13.75 -28.30 12.97
N GLU A 479 13.70 -28.83 11.74
CA GLU A 479 14.77 -29.70 11.19
C GLU A 479 15.84 -28.92 10.41
N THR A 480 15.73 -27.58 10.32
CA THR A 480 16.65 -26.77 9.53
C THR A 480 17.94 -26.48 10.30
N THR A 481 19.07 -26.55 9.59
CA THR A 481 20.42 -26.40 10.18
C THR A 481 21.04 -25.02 9.93
N GLU A 482 20.47 -24.25 9.01
CA GLU A 482 20.97 -22.91 8.67
C GLU A 482 20.18 -21.82 9.41
N PRO A 483 20.84 -20.91 10.13
CA PRO A 483 20.15 -19.89 10.90
C PRO A 483 19.64 -18.75 10.01
N LEU A 484 18.49 -18.17 10.38
CA LEU A 484 17.94 -16.98 9.76
C LEU A 484 18.33 -15.74 10.55
N LYS A 485 18.92 -14.77 9.84
CA LYS A 485 19.37 -13.51 10.43
C LYS A 485 18.57 -12.33 9.88
N PHE A 486 18.04 -11.51 10.78
CA PHE A 486 17.38 -10.25 10.52
C PHE A 486 18.16 -9.11 11.16
N LYS A 487 18.21 -7.96 10.48
CA LYS A 487 18.94 -6.78 10.94
C LYS A 487 18.03 -5.57 10.88
N PHE A 488 17.98 -4.82 11.98
CA PHE A 488 17.18 -3.61 12.12
C PHE A 488 18.06 -2.48 12.64
N MET A 489 17.92 -1.29 12.05
CA MET A 489 18.57 -0.08 12.57
C MET A 489 17.55 0.73 13.35
N VAL A 490 17.90 1.12 14.57
CA VAL A 490 17.09 2.05 15.37
C VAL A 490 17.86 3.37 15.51
N ASP A 491 17.28 4.45 15.00
CA ASP A 491 17.82 5.80 15.12
C ASP A 491 16.74 6.77 15.61
N SER A 492 16.77 7.09 16.90
CA SER A 492 15.84 8.03 17.53
C SER A 492 15.96 9.48 17.02
N GLU A 493 17.09 9.87 16.41
CA GLU A 493 17.28 11.24 15.89
C GLU A 493 16.58 11.47 14.55
N LEU A 494 16.28 10.39 13.82
CA LEU A 494 15.56 10.45 12.54
C LEU A 494 14.04 10.39 12.72
N GLN A 495 13.55 10.06 13.92
CA GLN A 495 12.12 9.98 14.20
C GLN A 495 11.52 11.38 14.36
N PRO A 496 10.37 11.69 13.73
CA PRO A 496 9.76 13.02 13.82
C PRO A 496 9.32 13.28 15.26
N ASN A 497 9.98 14.23 15.94
CA ASN A 497 9.48 14.77 17.21
C ASN A 497 8.03 15.26 17.02
N ALA A 498 7.10 14.73 17.82
CA ALA A 498 5.69 15.10 17.79
C ALA A 498 5.47 16.62 17.98
N PRO A 499 4.38 17.21 17.45
CA PRO A 499 4.30 18.64 17.17
C PRO A 499 3.71 19.46 18.34
N PHE A 500 4.15 20.73 18.45
CA PHE A 500 3.56 21.84 19.23
C PHE A 500 3.24 21.59 20.72
N THR A 501 4.24 21.77 21.59
CA THR A 501 3.97 22.32 22.92
C THR A 501 3.86 23.84 22.77
N GLN A 502 2.67 24.42 22.99
CA GLN A 502 2.56 25.85 23.29
C GLN A 502 3.39 26.13 24.54
N ILE A 503 4.43 26.95 24.41
CA ILE A 503 5.06 27.57 25.57
C ILE A 503 4.33 28.90 25.75
N SER A 504 3.61 29.02 26.85
CA SER A 504 3.04 30.28 27.33
C SER A 504 4.17 31.20 27.79
N GLU A 505 4.15 32.45 27.33
CA GLU A 505 4.38 33.63 28.17
C GLU A 505 3.20 34.58 28.02
#